data_AF-A0A7C1FMQ4-F1
#
_entry.id   AF-A0A7C1FMQ4-F1
#
_cell.length_a   1.000
_cell.length_b   1.000
_cell.length_c   1.000
_cell.angle_alpha   90.00
_cell.angle_beta   90.00
_cell.angle_gamma   90.00
#
_symmetry.space_group_name_H-M   'P 1'
#
loop_
_entity.id
_entity.type
_entity.pdbx_description
1 polymer ?
#
loop_
_entity_poly.entity_id
_entity_poly.type
_entity_poly.pdbx_seq_one_letter_code
_entity_poly.pdbx_strand_id
1 'polypeptide(L)'
;PLANIPLGMEIHNIEMQPGRGGALCRSAGARAVLAARDADWAQINLPSGEIRRVPAACRATIGTVGNADHMGIVYGKAGRRRWLGRRPHVRGTAMNPIDHPHGGGEGRTKGGRHPVSPTGKSAKGGSTRKRRKASNKAIIRRRRSVRYGQLILK
;
A
#
# COMPACT_ATOMS: atom_id res chain seq x y z
N PRO A 1 -12.37 21.79 -0.34
CA PRO A 1 -11.19 21.47 -1.19
C PRO A 1 -9.91 21.54 -0.35
N LEU A 2 -8.81 20.90 -0.74
CA LEU A 2 -7.52 20.97 -0.04
C LEU A 2 -7.01 22.42 0.07
N ALA A 3 -7.38 23.27 -0.90
CA ALA A 3 -7.15 24.71 -0.86
C ALA A 3 -7.77 25.43 0.36
N ASN A 4 -8.77 24.85 1.02
CA ASN A 4 -9.45 25.49 2.17
C ASN A 4 -9.11 24.82 3.50
N ILE A 5 -8.35 23.72 3.49
CA ILE A 5 -7.98 23.01 4.71
C ILE A 5 -6.70 23.65 5.27
N PRO A 6 -6.65 23.95 6.59
CA PRO A 6 -5.43 24.43 7.23
C PRO A 6 -4.28 23.43 7.10
N LEU A 7 -3.05 23.94 6.93
CA LEU A 7 -1.85 23.11 6.91
C LEU A 7 -1.65 22.41 8.25
N GLY A 8 -1.03 21.22 8.23
CA GLY A 8 -0.78 20.40 9.41
C GLY A 8 -1.96 19.55 9.86
N MET A 9 -3.17 19.79 9.34
CA MET A 9 -4.36 19.01 9.70
C MET A 9 -4.31 17.58 9.19
N GLU A 10 -4.91 16.68 9.98
CA GLU A 10 -5.18 15.30 9.59
C GLU A 10 -6.39 15.24 8.65
N ILE A 11 -6.25 14.47 7.57
CA ILE A 11 -7.26 14.34 6.53
C ILE A 11 -7.41 12.89 6.07
N HIS A 12 -8.60 12.51 5.65
CA HIS A 12 -8.93 11.21 5.07
C HIS A 12 -9.89 11.35 3.88
N ASN A 13 -10.15 10.23 3.18
CA ASN A 13 -10.99 10.18 1.98
C ASN A 13 -10.60 11.22 0.90
N ILE A 14 -9.34 11.19 0.48
CA ILE A 14 -8.74 12.24 -0.36
C ILE A 14 -8.88 11.89 -1.84
N GLU A 15 -9.28 12.85 -2.65
CA GLU A 15 -9.34 12.73 -4.10
C GLU A 15 -7.94 12.70 -4.73
N MET A 16 -7.78 11.87 -5.78
CA MET A 16 -6.54 11.82 -6.58
C MET A 16 -6.54 12.83 -7.73
N GLN A 17 -7.72 13.15 -8.23
CA GLN A 17 -7.99 14.16 -9.23
C GLN A 17 -9.32 14.85 -8.85
N PRO A 18 -9.47 16.15 -9.11
CA PRO A 18 -10.69 16.88 -8.75
C PRO A 18 -11.93 16.22 -9.36
N GLY A 19 -12.97 16.03 -8.55
CA GLY A 19 -14.27 15.52 -9.00
C GLY A 19 -14.33 14.02 -9.29
N ARG A 20 -13.24 13.26 -9.09
CA ARG A 20 -13.22 11.79 -9.27
C ARG A 20 -13.55 11.00 -8.01
N GLY A 21 -13.88 11.68 -6.92
CA GLY A 21 -14.19 11.05 -5.64
C GLY A 21 -12.97 10.61 -4.85
N GLY A 22 -13.17 10.41 -3.55
CA GLY A 22 -12.13 10.05 -2.60
C GLY A 22 -11.56 8.66 -2.89
N ALA A 23 -10.24 8.59 -3.08
CA ALA A 23 -9.54 7.36 -3.44
C ALA A 23 -8.51 6.94 -2.39
N LEU A 24 -7.93 7.90 -1.66
CA LEU A 24 -6.86 7.67 -0.69
C LEU A 24 -7.38 7.72 0.75
N CYS A 25 -6.70 7.00 1.65
CA CYS A 25 -6.95 7.02 3.10
C CYS A 25 -8.41 6.69 3.45
N ARG A 26 -8.86 5.48 3.09
CA ARG A 26 -10.24 5.00 3.31
C ARG A 26 -10.35 3.78 4.24
N SER A 27 -9.22 3.14 4.58
CA SER A 27 -9.23 2.00 5.49
C SER A 27 -9.42 2.47 6.93
N ALA A 28 -9.96 1.59 7.78
CA ALA A 28 -10.12 1.81 9.21
C ALA A 28 -8.83 2.37 9.85
N GLY A 29 -8.96 3.44 10.63
CA GLY A 29 -7.84 4.14 11.28
C GLY A 29 -6.89 4.90 10.35
N ALA A 30 -7.11 4.94 9.03
CA ALA A 30 -6.21 5.62 8.12
C ALA A 30 -6.38 7.14 8.15
N ARG A 31 -5.25 7.82 8.01
CA ARG A 31 -5.14 9.28 7.91
C ARG A 31 -3.94 9.67 7.08
N ALA A 32 -3.98 10.86 6.51
CA ALA A 32 -2.83 11.56 5.96
C ALA A 32 -2.74 12.94 6.61
N VAL A 33 -1.62 13.62 6.43
CA VAL A 33 -1.41 14.99 6.90
C VAL A 33 -1.20 15.91 5.71
N LEU A 34 -1.91 17.04 5.68
CA LEU A 34 -1.67 18.09 4.71
C LEU A 34 -0.39 18.85 5.10
N ALA A 35 0.70 18.61 4.37
CA ALA A 35 2.02 19.12 4.75
C ALA A 35 2.27 20.54 4.21
N ALA A 36 1.96 20.77 2.94
CA ALA A 36 2.18 22.05 2.28
C ALA A 36 1.15 22.27 1.17
N ARG A 37 0.99 23.52 0.77
CA ARG A 37 0.19 23.93 -0.38
C ARG A 37 0.99 24.94 -1.19
N ASP A 38 1.10 24.71 -2.48
CA ASP A 38 1.84 25.53 -3.43
C ASP A 38 0.98 25.72 -4.68
N ALA A 39 0.49 26.94 -4.88
CA ALA A 39 -0.45 27.31 -5.95
C ALA A 39 -1.53 26.24 -6.19
N ASP A 40 -1.46 25.54 -7.32
CA ASP A 40 -2.43 24.54 -7.76
C ASP A 40 -2.21 23.14 -7.16
N TRP A 41 -1.18 22.95 -6.34
CA TRP A 41 -0.81 21.66 -5.76
C TRP A 41 -0.83 21.68 -4.24
N ALA A 42 -1.27 20.57 -3.67
CA ALA A 42 -1.20 20.26 -2.25
C ALA A 42 -0.29 19.06 -2.04
N GLN A 43 0.62 19.16 -1.07
CA GLN A 43 1.50 18.09 -0.66
C GLN A 43 0.90 17.36 0.55
N ILE A 44 0.69 16.06 0.41
CA ILE A 44 0.14 15.20 1.45
C ILE A 44 1.14 14.12 1.88
N ASN A 45 1.22 13.90 3.19
CA ASN A 45 1.98 12.81 3.79
C ASN A 45 1.02 11.63 3.99
N LEU A 46 1.19 10.58 3.20
CA LEU A 46 0.33 9.39 3.23
C LEU A 46 0.70 8.47 4.41
N PRO A 47 -0.24 7.61 4.87
CA PRO A 47 0.03 6.65 5.95
C PRO A 47 1.10 5.62 5.58
N SER A 48 1.41 5.47 4.29
CA SER A 48 2.53 4.65 3.81
C SER A 48 3.90 5.29 4.04
N GLY A 49 3.97 6.56 4.46
CA GLY A 49 5.18 7.38 4.50
C GLY A 49 5.58 7.97 3.14
N GLU A 50 4.78 7.77 2.08
CA GLU A 50 4.96 8.46 0.80
C GLU A 50 4.52 9.93 0.92
N ILE A 51 5.34 10.85 0.41
CA ILE A 51 4.97 12.26 0.24
C ILE A 51 4.56 12.45 -1.22
N ARG A 52 3.32 12.90 -1.42
CA ARG A 52 2.68 12.97 -2.73
C ARG A 52 2.06 14.34 -2.96
N ARG A 53 2.15 14.86 -4.19
CA ARG A 53 1.40 16.03 -4.65
C ARG A 53 0.07 15.61 -5.26
N VAL A 54 -0.98 16.34 -4.93
CA VAL A 54 -2.34 16.23 -5.50
C VAL A 54 -2.83 17.63 -5.83
N PRO A 55 -3.70 17.82 -6.84
CA PRO A 55 -4.23 19.15 -7.14
C PRO A 55 -4.94 19.77 -5.92
N ALA A 56 -4.74 21.06 -5.66
CA ALA A 56 -5.33 21.77 -4.52
C ALA A 56 -6.87 21.83 -4.57
N ALA A 57 -7.43 21.70 -5.77
CA ALA A 57 -8.88 21.59 -6.00
C ALA A 57 -9.47 20.25 -5.51
N CYS A 58 -8.66 19.22 -5.28
CA CYS A 58 -9.13 17.93 -4.74
C CYS A 58 -9.84 18.12 -3.40
N ARG A 59 -10.87 17.30 -3.14
CA ARG A 59 -11.57 17.26 -1.86
C ARG A 59 -10.92 16.25 -0.90
N ALA A 60 -11.04 16.54 0.39
CA ALA A 60 -10.67 15.66 1.48
C ALA A 60 -11.59 15.96 2.68
N THR A 61 -11.70 15.01 3.59
CA THR A 61 -12.45 15.16 4.85
C THR A 61 -11.45 15.35 5.98
N ILE A 62 -11.72 16.29 6.89
CA ILE A 62 -10.86 16.53 8.05
C ILE A 62 -11.04 15.39 9.07
N GLY A 63 -9.95 15.01 9.73
CA GLY A 63 -9.90 13.95 10.73
C GLY A 63 -9.44 12.60 10.16
N THR A 64 -9.70 11.55 10.92
CA THR A 64 -9.25 10.18 10.66
C THR A 64 -10.43 9.27 10.31
N VAL A 65 -10.18 8.18 9.59
CA VAL A 65 -11.21 7.13 9.45
C VAL A 65 -11.39 6.45 10.81
N GLY A 66 -12.64 6.31 11.26
CA GLY A 66 -12.97 5.62 12.50
C GLY A 66 -12.53 4.14 12.53
N ASN A 67 -12.82 3.46 13.65
CA ASN A 67 -12.47 2.06 13.90
C ASN A 67 -10.95 1.81 13.87
N ALA A 68 -10.18 2.63 14.60
CA ALA A 68 -8.72 2.48 14.69
C ALA A 68 -8.30 1.11 15.27
N ASP A 69 -9.10 0.57 16.19
CA ASP A 69 -8.86 -0.71 16.87
C ASP A 69 -9.03 -1.94 15.96
N HIS A 70 -9.49 -1.75 14.72
CA HIS A 70 -9.61 -2.82 13.73
C HIS A 70 -8.31 -3.61 13.54
N MET A 71 -7.15 -2.98 13.76
CA MET A 71 -5.84 -3.66 13.67
C MET A 71 -5.62 -4.69 14.78
N GLY A 72 -6.22 -4.51 15.95
CA GLY A 72 -6.08 -5.40 17.12
C GLY A 72 -6.96 -6.65 17.07
N ILE A 73 -7.82 -6.79 16.06
CA ILE A 73 -8.77 -7.91 15.98
C ILE A 73 -8.05 -9.24 15.76
N VAL A 74 -8.28 -10.20 16.66
CA VAL A 74 -7.82 -11.58 16.56
C VAL A 74 -8.96 -12.48 16.08
N TYR A 75 -8.76 -13.20 14.97
CA TYR A 75 -9.82 -14.03 14.38
C TYR A 75 -10.07 -15.37 15.11
N GLY A 76 -9.12 -15.83 15.93
CA GLY A 76 -9.22 -17.02 16.79
C GLY A 76 -9.23 -18.38 16.08
N LYS A 77 -10.07 -18.55 15.04
CA LYS A 77 -10.26 -19.82 14.33
C LYS A 77 -10.23 -19.67 12.81
N ALA A 78 -9.90 -20.76 12.11
CA ALA A 78 -9.89 -20.80 10.64
C ALA A 78 -11.26 -20.44 10.03
N GLY A 79 -12.36 -20.89 10.65
CA GLY A 79 -13.72 -20.60 10.19
C GLY A 79 -14.07 -19.11 10.12
N ARG A 80 -13.53 -18.28 11.02
CA ARG A 80 -13.77 -16.83 11.00
C ARG A 80 -13.20 -16.18 9.74
N ARG A 81 -12.05 -16.67 9.24
CA ARG A 81 -11.49 -16.21 7.95
C ARG A 81 -12.35 -16.63 6.76
N ARG A 82 -13.00 -17.80 6.84
CA ARG A 82 -13.92 -18.29 5.81
C ARG A 82 -15.17 -17.43 5.71
N TRP A 83 -15.71 -16.95 6.84
CA TRP A 83 -16.84 -16.02 6.87
C TRP A 83 -16.53 -14.69 6.17
N LEU A 84 -15.26 -14.26 6.17
CA LEU A 84 -14.77 -13.09 5.42
C LEU A 84 -14.51 -13.38 3.93
N GLY A 85 -14.94 -14.54 3.41
CA GLY A 85 -14.74 -14.96 2.01
C GLY A 85 -13.30 -15.37 1.66
N ARG A 86 -12.39 -15.49 2.64
CA ARG A 86 -10.98 -15.82 2.37
C ARG A 86 -10.76 -17.33 2.41
N ARG A 87 -10.39 -17.91 1.27
CA ARG A 87 -10.02 -19.34 1.15
C ARG A 87 -8.61 -19.61 1.71
N PRO A 88 -8.29 -20.85 2.10
CA PRO A 88 -6.93 -21.24 2.49
C PRO A 88 -5.93 -20.95 1.36
N HIS A 89 -4.74 -20.45 1.72
CA HIS A 89 -3.66 -20.19 0.78
C HIS A 89 -2.55 -21.22 0.97
N VAL A 90 -2.22 -21.99 -0.07
CA VAL A 90 -1.18 -23.02 -0.05
C VAL A 90 0.20 -22.38 -0.28
N ARG A 91 1.23 -22.83 0.44
CA ARG A 91 2.61 -22.33 0.28
C ARG A 91 3.24 -22.97 -0.94
N GLY A 92 4.04 -22.21 -1.71
CA GLY A 92 4.77 -22.75 -2.87
C GLY A 92 5.72 -23.90 -2.55
N THR A 93 6.27 -23.94 -1.33
CA THR A 93 7.14 -25.04 -0.86
C THR A 93 6.39 -26.36 -0.60
N ALA A 94 5.06 -26.33 -0.60
CA ALA A 94 4.22 -27.51 -0.42
C ALA A 94 3.65 -28.02 -1.75
N MET A 95 4.10 -27.46 -2.87
CA MET A 95 3.64 -27.79 -4.21
C MET A 95 4.71 -28.57 -4.97
N ASN A 96 4.38 -29.05 -6.17
CA ASN A 96 5.34 -29.70 -7.05
C ASN A 96 6.11 -28.66 -7.91
N PRO A 97 7.25 -29.03 -8.51
CA PRO A 97 8.02 -28.11 -9.36
C PRO A 97 7.24 -27.51 -10.53
N ILE A 98 6.20 -28.21 -11.02
CA ILE A 98 5.31 -27.74 -12.08
C ILE A 98 4.41 -26.59 -11.64
N ASP A 99 3.99 -26.58 -10.37
CA ASP A 99 3.01 -25.62 -9.85
C ASP A 99 3.67 -24.34 -9.34
N HIS A 100 4.86 -24.47 -8.74
CA HIS A 100 5.57 -23.36 -8.15
C HIS A 100 7.08 -23.53 -8.28
N PRO A 101 7.83 -22.43 -8.53
CA PRO A 101 9.29 -22.43 -8.50
C PRO A 101 9.95 -22.90 -7.18
N HIS A 102 9.18 -23.07 -6.10
CA HIS A 102 9.68 -23.53 -4.79
C HIS A 102 9.26 -24.97 -4.52
N GLY A 103 8.52 -25.58 -5.44
CA GLY A 103 7.99 -26.91 -5.27
C GLY A 103 9.04 -27.98 -5.51
N GLY A 104 8.76 -29.16 -4.98
CA GLY A 104 9.63 -30.34 -5.04
C GLY A 104 10.84 -30.31 -4.09
N GLY A 105 11.80 -31.18 -4.40
CA GLY A 105 12.86 -31.58 -3.49
C GLY A 105 12.41 -32.66 -2.50
N GLU A 106 13.35 -33.46 -2.01
CA GLU A 106 13.07 -34.47 -0.99
C GLU A 106 12.87 -33.81 0.38
N GLY A 107 11.79 -34.20 1.07
CA GLY A 107 11.42 -33.59 2.34
C GLY A 107 11.08 -32.11 2.24
N ARG A 108 11.21 -31.38 3.35
CA ARG A 108 10.85 -29.95 3.41
C ARG A 108 12.04 -29.08 2.99
N THR A 109 12.08 -28.68 1.72
CA THR A 109 13.11 -27.78 1.19
C THR A 109 12.57 -26.37 0.91
N LYS A 110 13.48 -25.43 0.61
CA LYS A 110 13.14 -24.07 0.17
C LYS A 110 13.25 -23.90 -1.36
N GLY A 111 13.42 -25.00 -2.11
CA GLY A 111 13.62 -24.99 -3.56
C GLY A 111 14.95 -24.38 -4.04
N GLY A 112 15.91 -24.13 -3.14
CA GLY A 112 17.28 -23.71 -3.46
C GLY A 112 17.44 -22.34 -4.13
N ARG A 113 16.40 -21.51 -4.19
CA ARG A 113 16.40 -20.23 -4.93
C ARG A 113 15.95 -19.03 -4.10
N HIS A 114 16.21 -17.83 -4.62
CA HIS A 114 15.68 -16.61 -4.05
C HIS A 114 14.14 -16.64 -4.04
N PRO A 115 13.45 -16.16 -2.98
CA PRO A 115 12.00 -16.23 -2.90
C PRO A 115 11.29 -15.54 -4.06
N VAL A 116 10.46 -16.30 -4.77
CA VAL A 116 9.63 -15.84 -5.89
C VAL A 116 8.15 -16.15 -5.68
N SER A 117 7.32 -15.46 -6.45
CA SER A 117 5.89 -15.78 -6.65
C SER A 117 5.71 -17.01 -7.56
N PRO A 118 4.48 -17.54 -7.71
CA PRO A 118 4.23 -18.69 -8.59
C PRO A 118 4.66 -18.45 -10.04
N THR A 119 4.62 -17.20 -10.52
CA THR A 119 5.05 -16.83 -11.88
C THR A 119 6.53 -16.45 -11.96
N GLY A 120 7.34 -16.75 -10.93
CA GLY A 120 8.79 -16.48 -10.94
C GLY A 120 9.18 -15.03 -10.60
N LYS A 121 8.23 -14.11 -10.41
CA LYS A 121 8.54 -12.74 -9.99
C LYS A 121 9.09 -12.70 -8.57
N SER A 122 10.23 -12.03 -8.34
CA SER A 122 10.86 -11.93 -7.02
C SER A 122 9.91 -11.36 -5.96
N ALA A 123 9.79 -12.07 -4.83
CA ALA A 123 8.92 -11.70 -3.71
C ALA A 123 9.62 -10.83 -2.66
N LYS A 124 10.96 -10.76 -2.68
CA LYS A 124 11.77 -9.92 -1.79
C LYS A 124 12.59 -8.92 -2.61
N GLY A 125 12.62 -7.66 -2.19
CA GLY A 125 13.60 -6.67 -2.70
C GLY A 125 13.40 -6.14 -4.14
N GLY A 126 12.22 -6.26 -4.77
CA GLY A 126 11.98 -5.77 -6.13
C GLY A 126 10.98 -4.60 -6.22
N SER A 127 11.34 -3.53 -6.95
CA SER A 127 10.37 -2.49 -7.36
C SER A 127 9.48 -3.01 -8.49
N THR A 128 8.17 -3.10 -8.25
CA THR A 128 7.21 -3.61 -9.24
C THR A 128 6.51 -2.52 -10.04
N ARG A 129 6.68 -1.25 -9.65
CA ARG A 129 6.05 -0.10 -10.29
C ARG A 129 6.79 0.25 -11.59
N LYS A 130 6.04 0.49 -12.67
CA LYS A 130 6.57 0.94 -13.97
C LYS A 130 7.37 2.25 -13.79
N ARG A 131 8.61 2.29 -14.30
CA ARG A 131 9.52 3.45 -14.18
C ARG A 131 9.00 4.72 -14.85
N ARG A 132 8.41 4.59 -16.04
CA ARG A 132 7.89 5.71 -16.86
C ARG A 132 6.41 6.06 -16.61
N LYS A 133 5.81 5.61 -15.50
CA LYS A 133 4.40 5.92 -15.20
C LYS A 133 4.26 7.42 -14.91
N ALA A 134 3.41 8.15 -15.66
CA ALA A 134 3.24 9.60 -15.53
C ALA A 134 3.01 10.09 -14.08
N SER A 135 2.20 9.36 -13.32
CA SER A 135 1.92 9.61 -11.90
C SER A 135 3.14 9.57 -10.96
N ASN A 136 4.32 9.19 -11.46
CA ASN A 136 5.59 9.24 -10.72
C ASN A 136 6.05 10.67 -10.49
N LYS A 137 5.73 11.61 -11.41
CA LYS A 137 6.03 13.04 -11.25
C LYS A 137 5.36 13.66 -10.03
N ALA A 138 4.19 13.14 -9.64
CA ALA A 138 3.46 13.58 -8.47
C ALA A 138 4.01 13.01 -7.14
N ILE A 139 5.02 12.14 -7.16
CA ILE A 139 5.62 11.59 -5.94
C ILE A 139 6.88 12.37 -5.62
N ILE A 140 6.88 13.08 -4.49
CA ILE A 140 8.05 13.82 -4.03
C ILE A 140 9.02 12.86 -3.35
N ARG A 141 8.48 12.06 -2.42
CA ARG A 141 9.27 11.09 -1.65
C ARG A 141 8.53 9.76 -1.62
N ARG A 142 9.20 8.70 -2.06
CA ARG A 142 8.65 7.35 -1.97
C ARG A 142 8.60 6.87 -0.51
N ARG A 143 7.62 6.00 -0.23
CA ARG A 143 7.57 5.25 1.03
C ARG A 143 8.90 4.56 1.34
N ARG A 144 9.29 4.60 2.63
CA ARG A 144 10.42 3.83 3.15
C ARG A 144 9.95 2.44 3.51
N SER A 145 10.59 1.41 2.96
CA SER A 145 10.39 0.04 3.43
C SER A 145 11.20 -0.14 4.70
N VAL A 146 10.57 -0.49 5.82
CA VAL A 146 11.29 -0.80 7.08
C VAL A 146 12.31 -1.92 6.86
N ARG A 147 11.99 -2.88 5.99
CA ARG A 147 12.84 -4.06 5.74
C ARG A 147 13.93 -3.85 4.68
N TYR A 148 13.83 -2.81 3.84
CA TYR A 148 14.70 -2.63 2.66
C TYR A 148 15.17 -1.17 2.44
N GLY A 149 14.95 -0.27 3.39
CA GLY A 149 15.31 1.15 3.26
C GLY A 149 14.39 1.97 2.34
N GLN A 150 14.85 3.16 1.93
CA GLN A 150 14.12 4.02 1.00
C GLN A 150 14.19 3.43 -0.41
N LEU A 151 13.03 3.22 -1.06
CA LEU A 151 13.00 2.67 -2.41
C LEU A 151 13.57 3.67 -3.41
N ILE A 152 14.76 3.39 -3.94
CA ILE A 152 15.49 4.24 -4.90
C ILE A 152 14.69 4.37 -6.21
N LEU A 153 14.64 5.59 -6.75
CA LEU A 153 14.23 5.86 -8.13
C LEU A 153 15.46 5.60 -9.02
N LYS A 154 15.46 4.51 -9.78
CA LYS A 154 16.26 4.41 -11.01
C LYS A 154 15.34 4.70 -12.19
#